data_AF-A0A4Q3SIA6-F1
#
_entry.id   AF-A0A4Q3SIA6-F1
#
_cell.length_a   1.000
_cell.length_b   1.000
_cell.length_c   1.000
_cell.angle_alpha   90.00
_cell.angle_beta   90.00
_cell.angle_gamma   90.00
#
_symmetry.space_group_name_H-M   'P 1'
#
loop_
_entity.id
_entity.type
_entity.pdbx_description
1 polymer ?
#
loop_
_entity_poly.entity_id
_entity_poly.type
_entity_poly.pdbx_seq_one_letter_code
_entity_poly.pdbx_strand_id
1 'polypeptide(L)'
;MLDMTSYLGWKIDFRSPTGEMALAHPSSVQWRVYKNPIALAIGGVAAVLLEFADARIRSGVWDHSTYKADPIGRSRRTGVAAMVGCYGPASAARRVIQGVSNMHARVSGQTPTGEAYRALDVELLDWVSATAAYGFLNAYDRFVAPVSEADKTRFYEEGAPIAALYGVRNPIASTADFMAMMDKLSPRFEAHPIIDEFLGIITSGQAAPSVPKFLH
;
A
#
# COMPACT_ATOMS: atom_id res chain seq x y z
N MET A 1 11.50 8.27 13.33
CA MET A 1 11.25 8.87 12.02
C MET A 1 11.82 7.93 10.97
N LEU A 2 11.03 7.50 9.97
CA LEU A 2 11.54 6.64 8.89
C LEU A 2 12.64 7.41 8.17
N ASP A 3 13.84 6.85 8.01
CA ASP A 3 14.83 7.41 7.08
C ASP A 3 14.28 7.27 5.65
N MET A 4 13.68 8.35 5.14
CA MET A 4 13.06 8.43 3.82
C MET A 4 14.09 8.79 2.73
N THR A 5 15.36 8.93 3.09
CA THR A 5 16.40 9.40 2.16
C THR A 5 16.92 8.29 1.26
N SER A 6 16.46 7.04 1.42
CA SER A 6 16.80 5.97 0.48
C SER A 6 15.70 4.93 0.22
N TYR A 7 15.70 4.39 -0.99
CA TYR A 7 14.87 3.26 -1.41
C TYR A 7 15.72 2.27 -2.22
N LEU A 8 15.93 1.05 -1.68
CA LEU A 8 16.75 0.00 -2.31
C LEU A 8 18.14 0.50 -2.79
N GLY A 9 18.80 1.32 -1.96
CA GLY A 9 20.11 1.90 -2.27
C GLY A 9 20.09 3.18 -3.10
N TRP A 10 18.93 3.60 -3.61
CA TRP A 10 18.78 4.89 -4.28
C TRP A 10 18.60 6.00 -3.25
N LYS A 11 19.38 7.07 -3.34
CA LYS A 11 19.12 8.27 -2.54
C LYS A 11 17.93 9.03 -3.11
N ILE A 12 16.98 9.36 -2.24
CA ILE A 12 15.84 10.22 -2.56
C ILE A 12 16.12 11.58 -1.95
N ASP A 13 16.28 12.59 -2.81
CA ASP A 13 16.31 13.98 -2.39
C ASP A 13 14.99 14.64 -2.74
N PHE A 14 14.14 14.87 -1.74
CA PHE A 14 12.85 15.52 -1.91
C PHE A 14 12.95 16.99 -2.34
N ARG A 15 14.15 17.57 -2.35
CA ARG A 15 14.40 18.96 -2.77
C ARG A 15 14.94 19.08 -4.19
N SER A 16 15.29 17.96 -4.82
CA SER A 16 15.94 17.93 -6.14
C SER A 16 15.14 17.07 -7.13
N PRO A 17 14.90 17.56 -8.36
CA PRO A 17 15.27 18.88 -8.87
C PRO A 17 14.42 20.00 -8.26
N THR A 18 15.03 21.17 -8.03
CA THR A 18 14.37 22.34 -7.45
C THR A 18 13.18 22.77 -8.30
N GLY A 19 12.01 22.92 -7.67
CA GLY A 19 10.79 23.41 -8.32
C GLY A 19 9.99 22.34 -9.06
N GLU A 20 10.45 21.09 -9.12
CA GLU A 20 9.62 20.00 -9.63
C GLU A 20 8.52 19.64 -8.62
N MET A 21 7.28 19.63 -9.10
CA MET A 21 6.12 19.28 -8.30
C MET A 21 6.04 17.77 -8.07
N ALA A 22 5.43 17.37 -6.95
CA ALA A 22 5.02 15.99 -6.74
C ALA A 22 3.86 15.59 -7.66
N LEU A 23 3.62 14.28 -7.79
CA LEU A 23 2.47 13.77 -8.55
C LEU A 23 1.14 14.19 -7.92
N ALA A 24 1.07 14.23 -6.59
CA ALA A 24 -0.05 14.79 -5.85
C ALA A 24 0.20 16.26 -5.50
N HIS A 25 -0.80 17.12 -5.67
CA HIS A 25 -0.69 18.52 -5.32
C HIS A 25 -0.58 18.70 -3.79
N PRO A 26 0.19 19.67 -3.26
CA PRO A 26 0.35 19.85 -1.81
C PRO A 26 -0.93 20.12 -1.01
N SER A 27 -1.97 20.64 -1.66
CA SER A 27 -3.31 20.85 -1.06
C SER A 27 -4.27 19.67 -1.24
N SER A 28 -3.80 18.55 -1.80
CA SER A 28 -4.60 17.34 -2.00
C SER A 28 -5.01 16.70 -0.67
N VAL A 29 -6.12 15.97 -0.69
CA VAL A 29 -6.53 15.09 0.40
C VAL A 29 -5.52 13.96 0.57
N GLN A 30 -4.90 13.50 -0.54
CA GLN A 30 -3.75 12.58 -0.51
C GLN A 30 -2.65 13.07 0.44
N TRP A 31 -2.13 14.29 0.26
CA TRP A 31 -1.13 14.87 1.17
C TRP A 31 -1.64 14.99 2.61
N ARG A 32 -2.93 15.31 2.81
CA ARG A 32 -3.50 15.41 4.16
C ARG A 32 -3.56 14.05 4.88
N VAL A 33 -3.86 12.98 4.17
CA VAL A 33 -3.97 11.62 4.75
C VAL A 33 -2.59 11.03 5.00
N TYR A 34 -1.73 11.03 3.98
CA TYR A 34 -0.42 10.36 4.05
C TYR A 34 0.57 11.04 5.02
N LYS A 35 0.32 12.30 5.45
CA LYS A 35 1.20 12.97 6.42
C LYS A 35 1.00 12.43 7.83
N ASN A 36 -0.08 11.69 8.07
CA ASN A 36 -0.44 11.23 9.39
C ASN A 36 0.11 9.80 9.65
N PRO A 37 1.02 9.64 10.63
CA PRO A 37 1.63 8.34 10.91
C PRO A 37 0.66 7.29 11.47
N ILE A 38 -0.42 7.71 12.15
CA ILE A 38 -1.46 6.80 12.65
C ILE A 38 -2.23 6.21 11.46
N ALA A 39 -2.62 7.06 10.51
CA ALA A 39 -3.29 6.62 9.28
C ALA A 39 -2.40 5.66 8.47
N LEU A 40 -1.10 5.96 8.33
CA LEU A 40 -0.17 5.07 7.63
C LEU A 40 0.01 3.73 8.34
N ALA A 41 0.16 3.73 9.67
CA ALA A 41 0.37 2.50 10.43
C ALA A 41 -0.86 1.60 10.42
N ILE A 42 -2.02 2.13 10.81
CA ILE A 42 -3.26 1.35 10.89
C ILE A 42 -3.77 1.01 9.48
N GLY A 43 -3.76 1.97 8.56
CA GLY A 43 -4.22 1.77 7.20
C GLY A 43 -3.37 0.78 6.42
N GLY A 44 -2.05 0.77 6.65
CA GLY A 44 -1.16 -0.23 6.05
C GLY A 44 -1.43 -1.65 6.54
N VAL A 45 -1.71 -1.83 7.84
CA VAL A 45 -2.11 -3.14 8.38
C VAL A 45 -3.45 -3.58 7.79
N ALA A 46 -4.43 -2.68 7.73
CA ALA A 46 -5.74 -2.97 7.13
C ALA A 46 -5.62 -3.37 5.65
N ALA A 47 -4.80 -2.65 4.87
CA ALA A 47 -4.54 -2.97 3.47
C ALA A 47 -3.98 -4.39 3.31
N VAL A 48 -2.91 -4.74 4.05
CA VAL A 48 -2.27 -6.07 3.95
C VAL A 48 -3.23 -7.21 4.33
N LEU A 49 -4.08 -7.02 5.35
CA LEU A 49 -5.10 -8.01 5.70
C LEU A 49 -6.07 -8.27 4.54
N LEU A 50 -6.53 -7.21 3.89
CA LEU A 50 -7.45 -7.30 2.75
C LEU A 50 -6.76 -7.88 1.50
N GLU A 51 -5.49 -7.52 1.27
CA GLU A 51 -4.65 -8.07 0.20
C GLU A 51 -4.51 -9.60 0.33
N PHE A 52 -4.29 -10.11 1.56
CA PHE A 52 -4.11 -11.54 1.83
C PHE A 52 -5.37 -12.39 1.72
N ALA A 53 -6.54 -11.76 1.60
CA ALA A 53 -7.78 -12.46 1.32
C ALA A 53 -7.72 -13.18 -0.05
N ASP A 54 -7.00 -12.65 -1.03
CA ASP A 54 -6.76 -13.31 -2.31
C ASP A 54 -5.54 -14.25 -2.26
N ALA A 55 -5.77 -15.52 -2.56
CA ALA A 55 -4.74 -16.56 -2.53
C ALA A 55 -3.53 -16.27 -3.43
N ARG A 56 -3.75 -15.62 -4.58
CA ARG A 56 -2.70 -15.32 -5.56
C ARG A 56 -1.75 -14.26 -5.02
N ILE A 57 -2.28 -13.21 -4.40
CA ILE A 57 -1.47 -12.16 -3.76
C ILE A 57 -0.72 -12.73 -2.57
N ARG A 58 -1.40 -13.51 -1.74
CA ARG A 58 -0.78 -14.17 -0.60
C ARG A 58 0.40 -15.05 -1.01
N SER A 59 0.22 -15.94 -2.00
CA SER A 59 1.31 -16.76 -2.54
C SER A 59 2.44 -15.90 -3.12
N GLY A 60 2.11 -14.86 -3.89
CA GLY A 60 3.11 -13.93 -4.42
C GLY A 60 3.97 -13.28 -3.34
N VAL A 61 3.37 -12.87 -2.22
CA VAL A 61 4.10 -12.30 -1.09
C VAL A 61 4.86 -13.36 -0.30
N TRP A 62 4.25 -14.51 -0.04
CA TRP A 62 4.88 -15.55 0.79
C TRP A 62 6.08 -16.19 0.08
N ASP A 63 5.99 -16.41 -1.22
CA ASP A 63 7.00 -17.19 -1.95
C ASP A 63 8.12 -16.33 -2.54
N HIS A 64 7.86 -15.04 -2.77
CA HIS A 64 8.78 -14.17 -3.53
C HIS A 64 9.24 -12.91 -2.78
N SER A 65 8.80 -12.68 -1.54
CA SER A 65 9.21 -11.52 -0.75
C SER A 65 9.99 -11.93 0.49
N THR A 66 10.82 -11.00 0.99
CA THR A 66 11.47 -11.15 2.30
C THR A 66 10.50 -11.05 3.47
N TYR A 67 9.19 -11.03 3.23
CA TYR A 67 8.18 -10.81 4.26
C TYR A 67 8.27 -11.78 5.43
N LYS A 68 8.56 -13.07 5.18
CA LYS A 68 8.76 -14.06 6.25
C LYS A 68 9.97 -13.76 7.13
N ALA A 69 11.01 -13.16 6.55
CA ALA A 69 12.30 -12.93 7.21
C ALA A 69 12.45 -11.50 7.76
N ASP A 70 11.82 -10.51 7.13
CA ASP A 70 11.90 -9.07 7.40
C ASP A 70 10.54 -8.39 7.09
N PRO A 71 9.47 -8.73 7.84
CA PRO A 71 8.14 -8.15 7.61
C PRO A 71 8.14 -6.63 7.84
N ILE A 72 8.89 -6.17 8.84
CA ILE A 72 8.94 -4.77 9.26
C ILE A 72 9.71 -3.93 8.25
N GLY A 73 10.91 -4.37 7.83
CA GLY A 73 11.68 -3.69 6.80
C GLY A 73 10.95 -3.72 5.45
N ARG A 74 10.23 -4.80 5.12
CA ARG A 74 9.37 -4.85 3.92
C ARG A 74 8.26 -3.81 4.00
N SER A 75 7.49 -3.77 5.09
CA SER A 75 6.43 -2.77 5.28
C SER A 75 6.97 -1.34 5.26
N ARG A 76 8.16 -1.11 5.84
CA ARG A 76 8.86 0.17 5.78
C ARG A 76 9.22 0.57 4.35
N ARG A 77 9.75 -0.34 3.52
CA ARG A 77 10.06 -0.08 2.11
C ARG A 77 8.79 0.27 1.32
N THR A 78 7.70 -0.45 1.54
CA THR A 78 6.39 -0.14 0.94
C THR A 78 5.91 1.26 1.35
N GLY A 79 6.00 1.59 2.65
CA GLY A 79 5.65 2.93 3.16
C GLY A 79 6.50 4.03 2.52
N VAL A 80 7.81 3.84 2.36
CA VAL A 80 8.68 4.80 1.65
C VAL A 80 8.24 4.97 0.21
N ALA A 81 7.93 3.89 -0.52
CA ALA A 81 7.45 3.99 -1.90
C ALA A 81 6.15 4.80 -2.01
N ALA A 82 5.19 4.57 -1.11
CA ALA A 82 3.94 5.34 -1.05
C ALA A 82 4.18 6.82 -0.75
N MET A 83 5.06 7.12 0.22
CA MET A 83 5.44 8.50 0.54
C MET A 83 6.15 9.19 -0.62
N VAL A 84 7.03 8.51 -1.35
CA VAL A 84 7.70 9.09 -2.53
C VAL A 84 6.70 9.35 -3.65
N GLY A 85 5.73 8.45 -3.86
CA GLY A 85 4.65 8.67 -4.82
C GLY A 85 3.82 9.92 -4.51
N CYS A 86 3.56 10.18 -3.23
CA CYS A 86 2.74 11.30 -2.78
C CYS A 86 3.52 12.63 -2.71
N TYR A 87 4.71 12.64 -2.11
CA TYR A 87 5.47 13.84 -1.75
C TYR A 87 6.73 14.07 -2.59
N GLY A 88 7.25 13.03 -3.24
CA GLY A 88 8.50 13.11 -3.99
C GLY A 88 8.32 13.87 -5.31
N PRO A 89 9.39 14.49 -5.84
CA PRO A 89 9.39 15.04 -7.19
C PRO A 89 8.86 14.02 -8.19
N ALA A 90 8.06 14.46 -9.18
CA ALA A 90 7.37 13.55 -10.09
C ALA A 90 8.33 12.57 -10.80
N SER A 91 9.53 13.01 -11.17
CA SER A 91 10.59 12.17 -11.74
C SER A 91 11.07 11.07 -10.78
N ALA A 92 11.29 11.40 -9.51
CA ALA A 92 11.68 10.45 -8.47
C ALA A 92 10.57 9.43 -8.19
N ALA A 93 9.31 9.90 -8.11
CA ALA A 93 8.14 9.05 -7.97
C ALA A 93 8.03 8.04 -9.12
N ARG A 94 8.07 8.50 -10.37
CA ARG A 94 8.03 7.61 -11.55
C ARG A 94 9.15 6.57 -11.53
N ARG A 95 10.37 6.97 -11.14
CA ARG A 95 11.51 6.06 -11.04
C ARG A 95 11.31 4.98 -9.98
N VAL A 96 10.86 5.35 -8.78
CA VAL A 96 10.57 4.41 -7.70
C VAL A 96 9.45 3.45 -8.10
N ILE A 97 8.36 3.97 -8.66
CA ILE A 97 7.22 3.18 -9.13
C ILE A 97 7.67 2.20 -10.21
N GLN A 98 8.43 2.63 -11.22
CA GLN A 98 8.96 1.75 -12.26
C GLN A 98 9.87 0.66 -11.66
N GLY A 99 10.68 0.99 -10.65
CA GLY A 99 11.48 0.02 -9.92
C GLY A 99 10.64 -1.06 -9.25
N VAL A 100 9.54 -0.67 -8.61
CA VAL A 100 8.55 -1.62 -8.03
C VAL A 100 7.93 -2.49 -9.13
N SER A 101 7.45 -1.88 -10.22
CA SER A 101 6.84 -2.61 -11.34
C SER A 101 7.80 -3.63 -11.96
N ASN A 102 9.10 -3.29 -12.06
CA ASN A 102 10.13 -4.21 -12.55
C ASN A 102 10.37 -5.40 -11.61
N MET A 103 10.23 -5.20 -10.29
CA MET A 103 10.28 -6.31 -9.33
C MET A 103 9.04 -7.20 -9.45
N HIS A 104 7.85 -6.61 -9.52
CA HIS A 104 6.60 -7.35 -9.71
C HIS A 104 6.56 -8.13 -11.03
N ALA A 105 7.18 -7.61 -12.10
CA ALA A 105 7.28 -8.31 -13.39
C ALA A 105 7.95 -9.71 -13.31
N ARG A 106 8.74 -9.95 -12.25
CA ARG A 106 9.44 -11.22 -12.00
C ARG A 106 8.67 -12.15 -11.06
N VAL A 107 7.52 -11.72 -10.54
CA VAL A 107 6.71 -12.47 -9.59
C VAL A 107 5.55 -13.13 -10.31
N SER A 108 5.61 -14.45 -10.38
CA SER A 108 4.55 -15.31 -10.93
C SER A 108 4.69 -16.70 -10.34
N GLY A 109 3.58 -17.41 -10.20
CA GLY A 109 3.58 -18.76 -9.64
C GLY A 109 2.23 -19.43 -9.76
N GLN A 110 1.99 -20.39 -8.88
CA GLN A 110 0.69 -21.03 -8.70
C GLN A 110 0.30 -20.98 -7.21
N THR A 111 -0.99 -20.83 -6.92
CA THR A 111 -1.53 -20.98 -5.56
C THR A 111 -1.42 -22.45 -5.11
N PRO A 112 -1.62 -22.76 -3.81
CA PRO A 112 -1.65 -24.15 -3.33
C PRO A 112 -2.72 -25.03 -4.02
N THR A 113 -3.77 -24.42 -4.58
CA THR A 113 -4.83 -25.10 -5.35
C THR A 113 -4.50 -25.22 -6.84
N GLY A 114 -3.32 -24.75 -7.28
CA GLY A 114 -2.84 -24.85 -8.66
C GLY A 114 -3.23 -23.67 -9.56
N GLU A 115 -3.83 -22.61 -9.03
CA GLU A 115 -4.21 -21.45 -9.84
C GLU A 115 -2.98 -20.60 -10.18
N ALA A 116 -2.71 -20.44 -11.48
CA ALA A 116 -1.60 -19.61 -11.93
C ALA A 116 -1.87 -18.12 -11.70
N TYR A 117 -0.82 -17.37 -11.37
CA TYR A 117 -0.88 -15.93 -11.20
C TYR A 117 0.39 -15.23 -11.70
N ARG A 118 0.24 -13.96 -12.06
CA ARG A 118 1.35 -13.01 -12.26
C ARG A 118 1.05 -11.77 -11.43
N ALA A 119 2.03 -11.24 -10.71
CA ALA A 119 1.81 -10.07 -9.87
C ALA A 119 1.36 -8.81 -10.64
N LEU A 120 1.57 -8.79 -11.96
CA LEU A 120 1.11 -7.72 -12.85
C LEU A 120 -0.26 -8.00 -13.50
N ASP A 121 -0.96 -9.05 -13.08
CA ASP A 121 -2.34 -9.27 -13.52
C ASP A 121 -3.20 -8.09 -13.04
N VAL A 122 -3.98 -7.53 -13.97
CA VAL A 122 -4.72 -6.26 -13.74
C VAL A 122 -5.66 -6.36 -12.55
N GLU A 123 -6.37 -7.47 -12.39
CA GLU A 123 -7.27 -7.69 -11.25
C GLU A 123 -6.53 -7.64 -9.90
N LEU A 124 -5.31 -8.17 -9.83
CA LEU A 124 -4.50 -8.13 -8.61
C LEU A 124 -3.98 -6.73 -8.32
N LEU A 125 -3.50 -6.01 -9.35
CA LEU A 125 -3.06 -4.63 -9.22
C LEU A 125 -4.20 -3.70 -8.78
N ASP A 126 -5.38 -3.86 -9.39
CA ASP A 126 -6.59 -3.11 -9.04
C ASP A 126 -6.98 -3.38 -7.58
N TRP A 127 -6.99 -4.65 -7.13
CA TRP A 127 -7.33 -5.01 -5.75
C TRP A 127 -6.32 -4.48 -4.72
N VAL A 128 -5.02 -4.65 -4.95
CA VAL A 128 -3.97 -4.13 -4.05
C VAL A 128 -4.05 -2.61 -3.95
N SER A 129 -4.24 -1.92 -5.06
CA SER A 129 -4.39 -0.45 -5.05
C SER A 129 -5.65 -0.02 -4.31
N ALA A 130 -6.77 -0.72 -4.51
CA ALA A 130 -8.05 -0.38 -3.89
C ALA A 130 -8.01 -0.57 -2.36
N THR A 131 -7.43 -1.69 -1.89
CA THR A 131 -7.26 -1.99 -0.46
C THR A 131 -6.33 -1.02 0.24
N ALA A 132 -5.22 -0.62 -0.41
CA ALA A 132 -4.34 0.42 0.11
C ALA A 132 -5.07 1.77 0.26
N ALA A 133 -5.73 2.24 -0.80
CA ALA A 133 -6.48 3.50 -0.77
C ALA A 133 -7.60 3.48 0.30
N TYR A 134 -8.39 2.41 0.33
CA TYR A 134 -9.44 2.21 1.32
C TYR A 134 -8.88 2.18 2.74
N GLY A 135 -7.81 1.43 3.00
CA GLY A 135 -7.19 1.29 4.31
C GLY A 135 -6.68 2.62 4.87
N PHE A 136 -5.90 3.37 4.09
CA PHE A 136 -5.35 4.66 4.54
C PHE A 136 -6.43 5.70 4.79
N LEU A 137 -7.42 5.81 3.90
CA LEU A 137 -8.51 6.76 4.06
C LEU A 137 -9.36 6.46 5.30
N ASN A 138 -9.77 5.20 5.48
CA ASN A 138 -10.60 4.81 6.63
C ASN A 138 -9.84 4.90 7.95
N ALA A 139 -8.54 4.60 7.96
CA ALA A 139 -7.72 4.80 9.15
C ALA A 139 -7.64 6.28 9.55
N TYR A 140 -7.50 7.19 8.57
CA TYR A 140 -7.55 8.62 8.83
C TYR A 140 -8.92 9.06 9.36
N ASP A 141 -9.99 8.71 8.65
CA ASP A 141 -11.39 9.07 9.00
C ASP A 141 -11.74 8.62 10.42
N ARG A 142 -11.30 7.41 10.80
CA ARG A 142 -11.68 6.78 12.06
C ARG A 142 -10.83 7.19 13.27
N PHE A 143 -9.53 7.43 13.06
CA PHE A 143 -8.56 7.58 14.16
C PHE A 143 -7.85 8.93 14.19
N VAL A 144 -8.00 9.77 13.15
CA VAL A 144 -7.35 11.07 13.07
C VAL A 144 -8.37 12.19 13.08
N ALA A 145 -9.21 12.26 12.04
CA ALA A 145 -10.26 13.25 11.91
C ALA A 145 -11.28 12.80 10.86
N PRO A 146 -12.58 13.04 11.09
CA PRO A 146 -13.60 12.75 10.09
C PRO A 146 -13.32 13.43 8.74
N VAL A 147 -13.56 12.71 7.65
CA VAL A 147 -13.41 13.16 6.27
C VAL A 147 -14.80 13.27 5.65
N SER A 148 -15.13 14.42 5.08
CA SER A 148 -16.40 14.58 4.36
C SER A 148 -16.44 13.69 3.12
N GLU A 149 -17.63 13.23 2.73
CA GLU A 149 -17.79 12.37 1.54
C GLU A 149 -17.18 12.99 0.27
N ALA A 150 -17.30 14.32 0.08
CA ALA A 150 -16.64 15.02 -1.02
C ALA A 150 -15.10 14.90 -0.99
N ASP A 151 -14.49 14.93 0.20
CA ASP A 151 -13.04 14.77 0.34
C ASP A 151 -12.63 13.30 0.22
N LYS A 152 -13.50 12.34 0.55
CA LYS A 152 -13.27 10.91 0.29
C LYS A 152 -13.23 10.65 -1.21
N THR A 153 -14.20 11.17 -1.98
CA THR A 153 -14.18 11.09 -3.46
C THR A 153 -12.91 11.72 -4.02
N ARG A 154 -12.58 12.96 -3.60
CA ARG A 154 -11.34 13.63 -4.02
C ARG A 154 -10.10 12.83 -3.69
N PHE A 155 -10.03 12.19 -2.52
CA PHE A 155 -8.89 11.34 -2.17
C PHE A 155 -8.69 10.24 -3.21
N TYR A 156 -9.74 9.52 -3.58
CA TYR A 156 -9.64 8.45 -4.58
C TYR A 156 -9.25 8.99 -5.97
N GLU A 157 -9.89 10.06 -6.43
CA GLU A 157 -9.60 10.70 -7.72
C GLU A 157 -8.16 11.23 -7.80
N GLU A 158 -7.69 11.92 -6.76
CA GLU A 158 -6.34 12.46 -6.67
C GLU A 158 -5.26 11.35 -6.64
N GLY A 159 -5.61 10.15 -6.15
CA GLY A 159 -4.71 9.00 -6.11
C GLY A 159 -4.63 8.20 -7.41
N ALA A 160 -5.69 8.25 -8.24
CA ALA A 160 -5.80 7.45 -9.46
C ALA A 160 -4.63 7.63 -10.46
N PRO A 161 -4.09 8.85 -10.71
CA PRO A 161 -2.93 9.01 -11.59
C PRO A 161 -1.66 8.30 -11.09
N ILE A 162 -1.45 8.24 -9.78
CA ILE A 162 -0.31 7.52 -9.18
C ILE A 162 -0.53 6.01 -9.30
N ALA A 163 -1.75 5.53 -9.00
CA ALA A 163 -2.13 4.13 -9.14
C ALA A 163 -1.93 3.62 -10.59
N ALA A 164 -2.28 4.43 -11.59
CA ALA A 164 -2.09 4.09 -13.00
C ALA A 164 -0.61 3.84 -13.35
N LEU A 165 0.35 4.49 -12.69
CA LEU A 165 1.78 4.23 -12.89
C LEU A 165 2.22 2.84 -12.38
N TYR A 166 1.49 2.26 -11.43
CA TYR A 166 1.68 0.88 -10.98
C TYR A 166 1.01 -0.15 -11.91
N GLY A 167 0.27 0.30 -12.95
CA GLY A 167 -0.42 -0.58 -13.90
C GLY A 167 -1.91 -0.81 -13.59
N VAL A 168 -2.45 -0.13 -12.57
CA VAL A 168 -3.88 -0.14 -12.25
C VAL A 168 -4.68 0.36 -13.44
N ARG A 169 -5.74 -0.38 -13.80
CA ARG A 169 -6.62 -0.04 -14.94
C ARG A 169 -7.99 0.41 -14.50
N ASN A 170 -8.47 -0.10 -13.37
CA ASN A 170 -9.80 0.20 -12.85
C ASN A 170 -9.69 0.76 -11.42
N PRO A 171 -9.15 1.99 -11.26
CA PRO A 171 -9.07 2.60 -9.93
C PRO A 171 -10.48 2.86 -9.39
N ILE A 172 -10.68 2.61 -8.10
CA ILE A 172 -11.89 3.02 -7.39
C ILE A 172 -11.97 4.56 -7.32
N ALA A 173 -13.17 5.12 -7.41
CA ALA A 173 -13.43 6.55 -7.27
C ALA A 173 -14.21 6.88 -5.97
N SER A 174 -14.70 5.85 -5.27
CA SER A 174 -15.49 5.99 -4.06
C SER A 174 -15.36 4.77 -3.15
N THR A 175 -15.84 4.90 -1.91
CA THR A 175 -15.99 3.76 -1.01
C THR A 175 -17.02 2.75 -1.54
N ALA A 176 -18.04 3.21 -2.27
CA ALA A 176 -19.02 2.31 -2.90
C ALA A 176 -18.36 1.41 -3.97
N ASP A 177 -17.43 1.95 -4.76
CA ASP A 177 -16.68 1.16 -5.74
C ASP A 177 -15.80 0.10 -5.06
N PHE A 178 -15.19 0.43 -3.92
CA PHE A 178 -14.45 -0.54 -3.13
C PHE A 178 -15.35 -1.67 -2.64
N MET A 179 -16.54 -1.34 -2.10
CA MET A 179 -17.49 -2.35 -1.64
C MET A 179 -17.99 -3.22 -2.80
N ALA A 180 -18.25 -2.65 -3.97
CA ALA A 180 -18.62 -3.41 -5.16
C ALA A 180 -17.50 -4.35 -5.63
N MET A 181 -16.24 -3.91 -5.57
CA MET A 181 -15.07 -4.75 -5.87
C MET A 181 -14.91 -5.88 -4.83
N MET A 182 -15.08 -5.57 -3.55
CA MET A 182 -15.10 -6.53 -2.45
C MET A 182 -16.16 -7.59 -2.66
N ASP A 183 -17.42 -7.20 -2.92
CA ASP A 183 -18.52 -8.14 -3.14
C ASP A 183 -18.24 -9.07 -4.32
N LYS A 184 -17.67 -8.54 -5.41
CA LYS A 184 -17.28 -9.33 -6.58
C LYS A 184 -16.19 -10.37 -6.27
N LEU A 185 -15.17 -9.99 -5.48
CA LEU A 185 -14.01 -10.84 -5.22
C LEU A 185 -14.20 -11.78 -4.02
N SER A 186 -15.05 -11.41 -3.06
CA SER A 186 -15.27 -12.13 -1.80
C SER A 186 -15.60 -13.63 -1.94
N PRO A 187 -16.32 -14.12 -2.98
CA PRO A 187 -16.56 -15.56 -3.15
C PRO A 187 -15.28 -16.38 -3.36
N ARG A 188 -14.16 -15.73 -3.71
CA ARG A 188 -12.86 -16.37 -3.93
C ARG A 188 -11.95 -16.32 -2.70
N PHE A 189 -12.31 -15.52 -1.69
CA PHE A 189 -11.46 -15.34 -0.53
C PHE A 189 -11.53 -16.56 0.38
N GLU A 190 -10.38 -16.92 0.95
CA GLU A 190 -10.26 -18.07 1.82
C GLU A 190 -9.56 -17.69 3.12
N ALA A 191 -10.06 -18.25 4.24
CA ALA A 191 -9.37 -18.15 5.50
C ALA A 191 -8.00 -18.82 5.40
N HIS A 192 -6.95 -18.18 5.94
CA HIS A 192 -5.60 -18.71 5.83
C HIS A 192 -4.74 -18.34 7.05
N PRO A 193 -3.93 -19.27 7.60
CA PRO A 193 -3.10 -19.03 8.80
C PRO A 193 -2.14 -17.86 8.70
N ILE A 194 -1.73 -17.47 7.48
CA ILE A 194 -0.88 -16.29 7.25
C ILE A 194 -1.45 -15.02 7.92
N ILE A 195 -2.78 -14.92 8.04
CA ILE A 195 -3.44 -13.75 8.60
C ILE A 195 -3.10 -13.66 10.09
N ASP A 196 -3.18 -14.78 10.79
CA ASP A 196 -2.81 -14.89 12.19
C ASP A 196 -1.30 -14.71 12.39
N GLU A 197 -0.48 -15.26 11.48
CA GLU A 197 0.98 -15.03 11.51
C GLU A 197 1.31 -13.54 11.34
N PHE A 198 0.66 -12.87 10.39
CA PHE A 198 0.82 -11.44 10.17
C PHE A 198 0.40 -10.62 11.40
N LEU A 199 -0.77 -10.91 11.96
CA LEU A 199 -1.25 -10.25 13.17
C LEU A 199 -0.32 -10.50 14.36
N GLY A 200 0.20 -11.72 14.51
CA GLY A 200 1.20 -12.08 15.51
C GLY A 200 2.47 -11.23 15.37
N ILE A 201 2.98 -11.07 14.15
CA ILE A 201 4.14 -10.19 13.88
C ILE A 201 3.85 -8.75 14.30
N ILE A 202 2.71 -8.20 13.90
CA ILE A 202 2.35 -6.80 14.20
C ILE A 202 2.15 -6.56 15.70
N THR A 203 1.50 -7.49 16.41
CA THR A 203 1.19 -7.38 17.84
C THR A 203 2.36 -7.72 18.76
N SER A 204 3.34 -8.50 18.30
CA SER A 204 4.52 -8.91 19.09
C SER A 204 5.44 -7.76 19.56
N GLY A 205 5.21 -6.53 19.09
CA GLY A 205 6.06 -5.38 19.40
C GLY A 205 7.44 -5.39 18.72
N GLN A 206 7.79 -6.48 18.01
CA GLN A 206 9.02 -6.53 17.21
C GLN A 206 9.05 -5.44 16.13
N ALA A 207 7.87 -4.94 15.71
CA ALA A 207 7.70 -3.87 14.74
C ALA A 207 8.07 -2.47 15.23
N ALA A 208 8.33 -2.29 16.54
CA ALA A 208 8.74 -1.02 17.09
C ALA A 208 9.65 -1.21 18.32
N PRO A 209 10.94 -1.56 18.15
CA PRO A 209 11.88 -1.70 19.27
C PRO A 209 12.08 -0.40 20.08
N SER A 210 11.55 0.73 19.60
CA SER A 210 11.60 2.05 20.23
C SER A 210 10.29 2.48 20.90
N VAL A 211 9.22 1.68 20.87
CA VAL A 211 7.96 1.97 21.58
C VAL A 211 7.99 1.31 22.97
N PRO A 212 7.72 2.05 24.07
CA PRO A 212 7.75 1.49 25.41
C PRO A 212 6.75 0.36 25.60
N LYS A 213 7.17 -0.72 26.27
CA LYS A 213 6.39 -1.96 26.46
C LYS A 213 5.01 -1.80 27.12
N PHE A 214 4.74 -0.69 27.81
CA PHE A 214 3.46 -0.46 28.48
C PHE A 214 2.34 0.01 27.54
N LEU A 215 2.63 0.19 26.25
CA LEU A 215 1.66 0.54 25.20
C LEU A 215 1.33 -0.64 24.25
N HIS A 216 1.81 -1.85 24.58
CA HIS A 216 1.47 -3.11 23.89
C HIS A 216 0.35 -3.85 24.63
#